data_AF-A0A3D4ULP4-F1
#
_entry.id   AF-A0A3D4ULP4-F1
#
_cell.length_a   1.000
_cell.length_b   1.000
_cell.length_c   1.000
_cell.angle_alpha   90.00
_cell.angle_beta   90.00
_cell.angle_gamma   90.00
#
_symmetry.space_group_name_H-M   'P 1'
#
loop_
_entity.id
_entity.type
_entity.pdbx_description
1 polymer ?
#
loop_
_entity_poly.entity_id
_entity_poly.type
_entity_poly.pdbx_seq_one_letter_code
_entity_poly.pdbx_strand_id
1 'polypeptide(L)'
;MTIAKGIEGISFPSKLYTSLAVGKAIVSLSEDWSELREIVEGTNCGVWSSLGDAEGLAQKLRTLIHDKAKTAEMGENARKVFEKGYTRQVCAAKYAEVLRLADPQFDADETLERRKKLAAWLAGGAAVVTRQDPTESQEASQASSQAKESA
;
A
#
# COMPACT_ATOMS: atom_id res chain seq x y z
N MET A 1 -0.44 13.28 7.92
CA MET A 1 0.99 12.93 7.80
C MET A 1 1.62 13.86 6.78
N THR A 2 2.85 14.27 6.98
CA THR A 2 3.50 15.23 6.07
C THR A 2 4.91 14.77 5.71
N ILE A 3 5.32 15.02 4.47
CA ILE A 3 6.71 14.96 4.04
C ILE A 3 7.09 16.38 3.61
N ALA A 4 8.18 16.91 4.16
CA ALA A 4 8.63 18.24 3.84
C ALA A 4 9.26 18.27 2.44
N LYS A 5 9.25 19.45 1.80
CA LYS A 5 9.86 19.64 0.48
C LYS A 5 11.32 19.19 0.49
N GLY A 6 11.71 18.37 -0.47
CA GLY A 6 13.07 17.86 -0.61
C GLY A 6 13.42 16.69 0.32
N ILE A 7 12.45 16.13 1.05
CA ILE A 7 12.65 14.93 1.90
C ILE A 7 12.19 13.64 1.21
N GLU A 8 11.38 13.75 0.14
CA GLU A 8 10.97 12.61 -0.67
C GLU A 8 12.18 11.79 -1.14
N GLY A 9 12.08 10.46 -1.05
CA GLY A 9 13.18 9.53 -1.37
C GLY A 9 14.29 9.44 -0.32
N ILE A 10 14.33 10.34 0.68
CA ILE A 10 15.30 10.29 1.79
C ILE A 10 14.68 9.67 3.05
N SER A 11 13.43 10.03 3.36
CA SER A 11 12.73 9.55 4.55
C SER A 11 11.23 9.41 4.29
N PHE A 12 10.62 8.44 4.96
CA PHE A 12 9.21 8.11 4.81
C PHE A 12 8.48 8.17 6.16
N PRO A 13 7.22 8.66 6.24
CA PRO A 13 6.55 8.94 7.49
C PRO A 13 6.19 7.65 8.25
N SER A 14 6.95 7.32 9.29
CA SER A 14 6.78 6.07 10.08
C SER A 14 5.40 5.90 10.74
N LYS A 15 4.67 6.99 10.97
CA LYS A 15 3.32 6.97 11.55
C LYS A 15 2.21 6.60 10.54
N LEU A 16 2.55 6.51 9.24
CA LEU A 16 1.61 6.02 8.24
C LEU A 16 1.14 4.62 8.61
N TYR A 17 2.07 3.70 8.90
CA TYR A 17 1.76 2.29 9.13
C TYR A 17 0.82 2.08 10.32
N THR A 18 1.05 2.77 11.43
CA THR A 18 0.14 2.70 12.59
C THR A 18 -1.24 3.26 12.25
N SER A 19 -1.31 4.35 11.47
CA SER A 19 -2.59 4.95 11.05
C SER A 19 -3.39 4.02 10.13
N LEU A 20 -2.70 3.34 9.19
CA LEU A 20 -3.29 2.31 8.35
C LEU A 20 -3.76 1.11 9.19
N ALA A 21 -2.94 0.64 10.14
CA ALA A 21 -3.26 -0.49 11.01
C ALA A 21 -4.53 -0.28 11.84
N VAL A 22 -4.77 0.95 12.33
CA VAL A 22 -6.00 1.27 13.08
C VAL A 22 -7.19 1.62 12.20
N GLY A 23 -7.06 1.53 10.86
CA GLY A 23 -8.14 1.77 9.91
C GLY A 23 -8.66 3.20 9.93
N LYS A 24 -7.76 4.18 9.99
CA LYS A 24 -8.12 5.60 9.95
C LYS A 24 -7.81 6.20 8.58
N ALA A 25 -8.76 6.97 8.05
CA ALA A 25 -8.56 7.74 6.83
C ALA A 25 -7.30 8.64 6.95
N ILE A 26 -6.47 8.61 5.93
CA ILE A 26 -5.20 9.34 5.91
C ILE A 26 -5.42 10.74 5.33
N VAL A 27 -4.90 11.75 6.00
CA VAL A 27 -4.72 13.08 5.41
C VAL A 27 -3.23 13.29 5.21
N SER A 28 -2.77 13.38 3.97
CA SER A 28 -1.36 13.51 3.62
C SER A 28 -1.04 14.85 2.96
N LEU A 29 0.15 15.38 3.26
CA LEU A 29 0.72 16.50 2.53
C LEU A 29 2.16 16.17 2.13
N SER A 30 2.48 16.38 0.86
CA SER A 30 3.77 16.02 0.29
C SER A 30 3.91 16.67 -1.09
N GLU A 31 5.04 16.45 -1.75
CA GLU A 31 5.20 16.85 -3.15
C GLU A 31 4.25 16.03 -4.05
N ASP A 32 3.88 16.60 -5.20
CA ASP A 32 2.87 16.05 -6.11
C ASP A 32 3.30 14.74 -6.79
N TRP A 33 4.60 14.47 -6.85
CA TRP A 33 5.21 13.23 -7.34
C TRP A 33 5.55 12.22 -6.22
N SER A 34 5.08 12.45 -4.99
CA SER A 34 5.43 11.59 -3.83
C SER A 34 4.78 10.20 -3.87
N GLU A 35 5.52 9.18 -3.44
CA GLU A 35 4.98 7.83 -3.21
C GLU A 35 3.84 7.86 -2.18
N LEU A 36 3.90 8.77 -1.19
CA LEU A 36 2.82 8.95 -0.22
C LEU A 36 1.49 9.32 -0.88
N ARG A 37 1.52 10.19 -1.91
CA ARG A 37 0.32 10.54 -2.68
C ARG A 37 -0.20 9.33 -3.43
N GLU A 38 0.67 8.59 -4.11
CA GLU A 38 0.30 7.40 -4.87
C GLU A 38 -0.38 6.35 -3.99
N ILE A 39 0.16 6.10 -2.79
CA ILE A 39 -0.46 5.19 -1.81
C ILE A 39 -1.83 5.72 -1.39
N VAL A 40 -1.93 7.00 -0.98
CA VAL A 40 -3.19 7.54 -0.42
C VAL A 40 -4.30 7.60 -1.47
N GLU A 41 -4.02 8.17 -2.63
CA GLU A 41 -5.00 8.34 -3.70
C GLU A 41 -5.27 7.01 -4.44
N GLY A 42 -4.22 6.24 -4.75
CA GLY A 42 -4.31 4.99 -5.50
C GLY A 42 -5.06 3.87 -4.76
N THR A 43 -5.10 3.93 -3.42
CA THR A 43 -5.84 2.96 -2.60
C THR A 43 -7.13 3.52 -2.02
N ASN A 44 -7.47 4.78 -2.30
CA ASN A 44 -8.61 5.48 -1.72
C ASN A 44 -8.67 5.32 -0.18
N CYS A 45 -7.50 5.36 0.49
CA CYS A 45 -7.41 5.27 1.96
C CYS A 45 -7.40 6.64 2.64
N GLY A 46 -7.62 7.71 1.88
CA GLY A 46 -7.53 9.07 2.39
C GLY A 46 -7.54 10.14 1.31
N VAL A 47 -7.01 11.30 1.68
CA VAL A 47 -6.90 12.48 0.81
C VAL A 47 -5.48 13.06 0.88
N TRP A 48 -5.00 13.53 -0.26
CA TRP A 48 -3.72 14.23 -0.37
C TRP A 48 -3.93 15.73 -0.60
N SER A 49 -3.02 16.57 -0.09
CA SER A 49 -2.96 18.01 -0.38
C SER A 49 -1.55 18.47 -0.68
N SER A 50 -1.43 19.42 -1.61
CA SER A 50 -0.14 20.03 -1.94
C SER A 50 0.42 20.82 -0.77
N LEU A 51 1.75 20.89 -0.68
CA LEU A 51 2.43 21.72 0.31
C LEU A 51 2.10 23.20 0.08
N GLY A 52 1.64 23.89 1.13
CA GLY A 52 1.26 25.30 1.07
C GLY A 52 -0.18 25.58 0.65
N ASP A 53 -0.94 24.58 0.19
CA ASP A 53 -2.35 24.71 -0.16
C ASP A 53 -3.27 24.60 1.08
N ALA A 54 -3.30 25.67 1.86
CA ALA A 54 -4.09 25.74 3.09
C ALA A 54 -5.61 25.66 2.82
N GLU A 55 -6.11 26.32 1.77
CA GLU A 55 -7.54 26.34 1.46
C GLU A 55 -8.00 24.97 0.95
N GLY A 56 -7.24 24.34 0.05
CA GLY A 56 -7.54 22.99 -0.42
C GLY A 56 -7.47 21.94 0.69
N LEU A 57 -6.55 22.07 1.65
CA LEU A 57 -6.53 21.25 2.85
C LEU A 57 -7.80 21.45 3.68
N ALA A 58 -8.18 22.70 3.95
CA ALA A 58 -9.37 23.01 4.73
C ALA A 58 -10.64 22.45 4.08
N GLN A 59 -10.75 22.53 2.76
CA GLN A 59 -11.89 21.98 2.02
C GLN A 59 -11.98 20.45 2.10
N LYS A 60 -10.84 19.75 2.01
CA LYS A 60 -10.79 18.30 2.18
C LYS A 60 -11.17 17.88 3.60
N LEU A 61 -10.67 18.59 4.61
CA LEU A 61 -11.04 18.35 6.00
C LEU A 61 -12.54 18.57 6.25
N ARG A 62 -13.12 19.66 5.73
CA ARG A 62 -14.58 19.89 5.79
C ARG A 62 -15.35 18.73 5.16
N THR A 63 -14.90 18.25 4.00
CA THR A 63 -15.51 17.09 3.33
C THR A 63 -15.50 15.85 4.22
N LEU A 64 -14.35 15.50 4.82
CA LEU A 64 -14.25 14.34 5.73
C LEU A 64 -15.07 14.51 7.01
N ILE A 65 -15.19 15.75 7.51
CA ILE A 65 -16.00 16.04 8.70
C ILE A 65 -17.48 15.80 8.41
N HIS A 66 -17.98 16.25 7.25
CA HIS A 66 -19.40 16.19 6.89
C HIS A 66 -19.82 14.84 6.27
N ASP A 67 -18.94 14.17 5.52
CA ASP A 67 -19.21 12.88 4.89
C ASP A 67 -18.59 11.73 5.70
N LYS A 68 -19.32 11.30 6.73
CA LYS A 68 -18.88 10.21 7.61
C LYS A 68 -18.82 8.86 6.92
N ALA A 69 -19.71 8.61 5.95
CA ALA A 69 -19.74 7.36 5.21
C ALA A 69 -18.48 7.21 4.37
N LYS A 70 -18.12 8.23 3.59
CA LYS A 70 -16.88 8.26 2.81
C LYS A 70 -15.64 8.16 3.69
N THR A 71 -15.65 8.84 4.84
CA THR A 71 -14.52 8.77 5.79
C THR A 71 -14.35 7.39 6.40
N ALA A 72 -15.46 6.70 6.70
CA ALA A 72 -15.43 5.32 7.17
C ALA A 72 -14.90 4.37 6.09
N GLU A 73 -15.37 4.51 4.84
CA GLU A 73 -14.86 3.75 3.69
C GLU A 73 -13.35 3.92 3.52
N MET A 74 -12.85 5.16 3.57
CA MET A 74 -11.41 5.43 3.53
C MET A 74 -10.65 4.75 4.68
N GLY A 75 -11.24 4.70 5.88
CA GLY A 75 -10.68 3.97 7.02
C GLY A 75 -10.62 2.46 6.82
N GLU A 76 -11.67 1.86 6.25
CA GLU A 76 -11.69 0.44 5.88
C GLU A 76 -10.63 0.13 4.82
N ASN A 77 -10.49 1.00 3.82
CA ASN A 77 -9.45 0.89 2.80
C ASN A 77 -8.06 1.00 3.42
N ALA A 78 -7.85 1.94 4.35
CA ALA A 78 -6.59 2.07 5.09
C ALA A 78 -6.22 0.76 5.81
N ARG A 79 -7.19 0.08 6.42
CA ARG A 79 -6.97 -1.22 7.06
C ARG A 79 -6.59 -2.30 6.05
N LYS A 80 -7.30 -2.39 4.92
CA LYS A 80 -7.00 -3.34 3.84
C LYS A 80 -5.58 -3.13 3.29
N VAL A 81 -5.16 -1.89 3.12
CA VAL A 81 -3.78 -1.53 2.71
C VAL A 81 -2.75 -2.04 3.71
N PHE A 82 -3.00 -1.86 5.01
CA PHE A 82 -2.11 -2.40 6.05
C PHE A 82 -2.01 -3.93 5.99
N GLU A 83 -3.15 -4.61 5.92
CA GLU A 83 -3.22 -6.07 5.93
C GLU A 83 -2.54 -6.70 4.71
N LYS A 84 -2.72 -6.11 3.53
CA LYS A 84 -2.11 -6.58 2.29
C LYS A 84 -0.60 -6.32 2.23
N GLY A 85 -0.13 -5.17 2.73
CA GLY A 85 1.23 -4.71 2.43
C GLY A 85 2.21 -4.62 3.59
N TYR A 86 1.71 -4.35 4.80
CA TYR A 86 2.52 -3.82 5.91
C TYR A 86 2.46 -4.66 7.20
N THR A 87 1.81 -5.82 7.17
CA THR A 87 1.89 -6.75 8.30
C THR A 87 3.31 -7.28 8.47
N ARG A 88 3.64 -7.70 9.69
CA ARG A 88 4.97 -8.26 9.99
C ARG A 88 5.31 -9.44 9.10
N GLN A 89 4.32 -10.30 8.83
CA GLN A 89 4.45 -11.49 8.01
C GLN A 89 4.78 -11.11 6.55
N VAL A 90 4.01 -10.17 5.98
CA VAL A 90 4.24 -9.70 4.60
C VAL A 90 5.62 -9.02 4.49
N CYS A 91 5.97 -8.14 5.41
CA CYS A 91 7.27 -7.46 5.41
C CYS A 91 8.43 -8.45 5.59
N ALA A 92 8.34 -9.40 6.53
CA ALA A 92 9.38 -10.39 6.77
C ALA A 92 9.61 -11.29 5.53
N ALA A 93 8.55 -11.66 4.82
CA ALA A 93 8.66 -12.41 3.57
C ALA A 93 9.41 -11.62 2.49
N LYS A 94 9.13 -10.32 2.36
CA LYS A 94 9.87 -9.43 1.43
C LYS A 94 11.34 -9.32 1.78
N TYR A 95 11.66 -9.10 3.06
CA TYR A 95 13.05 -9.09 3.52
C TYR A 95 13.76 -10.42 3.27
N ALA A 96 13.08 -11.56 3.51
CA ALA A 96 13.65 -12.87 3.24
C ALA A 96 13.98 -13.06 1.75
N GLU A 97 13.11 -12.63 0.83
CA GLU A 97 13.42 -12.67 -0.60
C GLU A 97 14.63 -11.81 -0.96
N VAL A 98 14.75 -10.60 -0.41
CA VAL A 98 15.92 -9.74 -0.63
C VAL A 98 17.21 -10.41 -0.15
N LEU A 99 17.19 -11.02 1.03
CA LEU A 99 18.37 -11.73 1.56
C LEU A 99 18.75 -12.94 0.70
N ARG A 100 17.77 -13.68 0.18
CA ARG A 100 18.00 -14.80 -0.73
C ARG A 100 18.66 -14.37 -2.04
N LEU A 101 18.42 -13.14 -2.52
CA LEU A 101 19.10 -12.63 -3.72
C LEU A 101 20.62 -12.51 -3.56
N ALA A 102 21.13 -12.45 -2.32
CA ALA A 102 22.55 -12.39 -2.02
C ALA A 102 23.13 -13.72 -1.54
N ASP A 103 22.29 -14.77 -1.45
CA ASP A 103 22.68 -16.06 -0.92
C ASP A 103 23.33 -16.91 -2.02
N PRO A 104 24.61 -17.31 -1.86
CA PRO A 104 25.35 -18.04 -2.90
C PRO A 104 24.84 -19.47 -3.11
N GLN A 105 23.88 -19.95 -2.32
CA GLN A 105 23.26 -21.26 -2.55
C GLN A 105 22.37 -21.29 -3.80
N PHE A 106 21.90 -20.14 -4.29
CA PHE A 106 21.06 -20.05 -5.48
C PHE A 106 21.89 -19.71 -6.71
N ASP A 107 21.52 -20.30 -7.84
CA ASP A 107 22.16 -19.98 -9.12
C ASP A 107 21.65 -18.64 -9.71
N ALA A 108 22.26 -18.24 -10.83
CA ALA A 108 21.96 -16.97 -11.48
C ALA A 108 20.53 -16.91 -12.05
N ASP A 109 20.00 -18.03 -12.54
CA ASP A 109 18.68 -18.10 -13.14
C ASP A 109 17.61 -18.04 -12.04
N GLU A 110 17.80 -18.78 -10.95
CA GLU A 110 16.95 -18.71 -9.76
C GLU A 110 16.93 -17.30 -9.16
N THR A 111 18.10 -16.66 -9.06
CA THR A 111 18.22 -15.28 -8.56
C THR A 111 17.50 -14.28 -9.45
N LEU A 112 17.58 -14.46 -10.78
CA LEU A 112 16.90 -13.60 -11.75
C LEU A 112 15.37 -13.75 -11.64
N GLU A 113 14.86 -14.96 -11.54
CA GLU A 113 13.41 -15.22 -11.36
C GLU A 113 12.89 -14.64 -10.04
N ARG A 114 13.64 -14.78 -8.94
CA ARG A 114 13.31 -14.12 -7.67
C ARG A 114 13.26 -12.61 -7.80
N ARG A 115 14.24 -12.01 -8.50
CA ARG A 115 14.29 -10.56 -8.74
C ARG A 115 13.06 -10.08 -9.52
N LYS A 116 12.65 -10.81 -10.57
CA LYS A 116 11.42 -10.49 -11.34
C LYS A 116 10.18 -10.56 -10.46
N LYS A 117 10.04 -11.63 -9.67
CA LYS A 117 8.92 -11.80 -8.73
C LYS A 117 8.86 -10.67 -7.70
N LEU A 118 10.00 -10.32 -7.10
CA LEU A 118 10.09 -9.23 -6.13
C LEU A 118 9.77 -7.89 -6.77
N ALA A 119 10.27 -7.62 -7.98
CA ALA A 119 9.96 -6.38 -8.71
C ALA A 119 8.45 -6.26 -8.99
N ALA A 120 7.79 -7.33 -9.44
CA ALA A 120 6.34 -7.34 -9.64
C ALA A 120 5.59 -7.09 -8.33
N TRP A 121 6.05 -7.69 -7.23
CA TRP A 121 5.41 -7.55 -5.91
C TRP A 121 5.57 -6.15 -5.29
N LEU A 122 6.56 -5.38 -5.73
CA LEU A 122 6.86 -4.02 -5.26
C LEU A 122 6.47 -2.93 -6.26
N ALA A 123 6.00 -3.28 -7.46
CA ALA A 123 5.76 -2.33 -8.56
C ALA A 123 4.70 -1.25 -8.25
N GLY A 124 3.86 -1.45 -7.22
CA GLY A 124 2.93 -0.46 -6.72
C GLY A 124 3.26 0.00 -5.29
N GLY A 125 4.52 -0.01 -4.89
CA GLY A 125 4.89 0.19 -3.48
C GLY A 125 4.56 -1.03 -2.63
N ALA A 126 5.03 -1.05 -1.39
CA ALA A 126 4.89 -2.24 -0.53
C ALA A 126 3.43 -2.65 -0.23
N ALA A 127 2.42 -1.84 -0.59
CA ALA A 127 1.02 -2.18 -0.37
C ALA A 127 0.09 -1.95 -1.57
N VAL A 128 0.48 -1.25 -2.64
CA VAL A 128 -0.38 -1.20 -3.84
C VAL A 128 -0.16 -2.45 -4.68
N VAL A 129 -0.94 -3.46 -4.30
CA VAL A 129 -1.24 -4.60 -5.15
C VAL A 129 -1.99 -4.02 -6.34
N THR A 130 -1.32 -3.89 -7.49
CA THR A 130 -2.03 -3.59 -8.74
C THR A 130 -3.07 -4.70 -8.97
N ARG A 131 -4.16 -4.41 -9.70
CA ARG A 131 -5.27 -5.36 -10.02
C ARG A 131 -4.83 -6.69 -10.70
N GLN A 132 -3.53 -6.93 -10.84
CA GLN A 132 -2.93 -8.11 -11.45
C GLN A 132 -2.03 -8.84 -10.45
N ASP A 133 -2.52 -9.07 -9.22
CA ASP A 133 -1.87 -10.05 -8.34
C ASP A 133 -2.14 -11.46 -8.89
N PRO A 134 -1.11 -12.23 -9.30
CA PRO A 134 -1.30 -13.61 -9.75
C PRO A 134 -1.89 -14.50 -8.65
N THR A 135 -1.77 -14.08 -7.39
CA THR A 135 -2.25 -14.85 -6.23
C THR A 135 -3.76 -14.69 -6.02
N GLU A 136 -4.36 -13.53 -6.33
CA GLU A 136 -5.83 -13.33 -6.23
C GLU A 136 -6.60 -14.13 -7.30
N SER A 137 -6.01 -14.36 -8.48
CA SER A 137 -6.64 -15.15 -9.54
C SER A 137 -6.64 -16.66 -9.25
N GLN A 138 -5.71 -17.15 -8.42
CA GLN A 138 -5.69 -18.56 -7.98
C GLN A 138 -6.63 -18.82 -6.80
N GLU A 139 -6.68 -17.92 -5.81
CA GLU A 139 -7.59 -18.07 -4.65
C GLU A 139 -9.07 -17.92 -5.04
N ALA A 140 -9.41 -16.99 -5.95
CA ALA A 140 -10.78 -16.84 -6.44
C ALA A 140 -11.26 -18.04 -7.29
N SER A 141 -10.33 -18.68 -8.01
CA SER A 141 -10.61 -19.88 -8.81
C SER A 141 -10.82 -21.12 -7.93
N GLN A 142 -10.02 -21.29 -6.86
CA GLN A 142 -10.17 -22.39 -5.91
C GLN A 142 -11.43 -22.26 -5.04
N ALA A 143 -11.77 -21.06 -4.57
CA ALA A 143 -12.99 -20.82 -3.80
C ALA A 143 -14.27 -21.07 -4.62
N SER A 144 -14.25 -20.75 -5.92
CA SER A 144 -15.37 -21.00 -6.84
C SER A 144 -15.55 -22.48 -7.19
N SER A 145 -14.48 -23.28 -7.12
CA SER A 145 -14.50 -24.73 -7.33
C SER A 145 -15.11 -25.45 -6.13
N GLN A 146 -14.71 -25.09 -4.91
CA GLN A 146 -15.21 -25.72 -3.68
C GLN A 146 -16.68 -25.42 -3.39
N ALA A 147 -17.18 -24.26 -3.81
CA ALA A 147 -18.60 -23.91 -3.69
C ALA A 147 -19.51 -24.69 -4.67
N LYS A 148 -18.97 -25.22 -5.77
CA LYS A 148 -19.73 -26.03 -6.75
C LYS A 148 -19.75 -27.53 -6.42
N GLU A 149 -18.80 -28.02 -5.63
CA GLU A 149 -18.77 -29.42 -5.18
C GLU A 149 -19.58 -29.67 -3.89
N SER A 150 -20.07 -28.61 -3.25
CA SER A 150 -20.85 -28.66 -2.01
C SER A 150 -22.33 -28.30 -2.16
N ALA A 151 -22.81 -28.18 -3.41
CA ALA A 151 -24.22 -27.95 -3.78
C ALA A 151 -24.71 -29.05 -4.71
#